data_AF-A0A482RIH6-F1
#
_entry.id   AF-A0A482RIH6-F1
#
_cell.length_a   1.000
_cell.length_b   1.000
_cell.length_c   1.000
_cell.angle_alpha   90.00
_cell.angle_beta   90.00
_cell.angle_gamma   90.00
#
_symmetry.space_group_name_H-M   'P 1'
#
loop_
_entity.id
_entity.type
_entity.pdbx_description
1 polymer ?
#
loop_
_entity_poly.entity_id
_entity_poly.type
_entity_poly.pdbx_seq_one_letter_code
_entity_poly.pdbx_strand_id
1 'polypeptide(L)'
;MHAAYCSRKQVRNRCEVKRELCSVSLAAHGLPPRAPRFSRAHRHCCCRIAAPHGCAPPTSTHHPTAAMYMRRRDAACTLLARCALLALCARNVASSVLAASQLENCISTSGTGGSTTCRSRFVLTLSVQNGQDSTESMTAYRMQQARDAEGNVYDILDEVEITLVKSQISLHYPLLYQRNYNNKPTELVRTRDTTGRGFNWLTNPCVDDADKTGACGWMLDSAGQKIPSSNGFCCRCDFSDFVSGNAPAGSRGNLHCELFDSVDSQSAHCLRMDPLAYSAFT
;
A
#
# COMPACT_ATOMS: atom_id res chain seq x y z
N MET A 1 8.89 -26.34 -41.93
CA MET A 1 7.97 -27.18 -41.12
C MET A 1 8.77 -27.74 -39.94
N HIS A 2 8.68 -27.11 -38.78
CA HIS A 2 9.30 -27.58 -37.53
C HIS A 2 8.29 -27.42 -36.41
N ALA A 3 8.00 -28.53 -35.74
CA ALA A 3 7.03 -28.65 -34.66
C ALA A 3 7.61 -28.11 -33.35
N ALA A 4 6.81 -27.36 -32.59
CA ALA A 4 7.14 -26.94 -31.23
C ALA A 4 6.29 -27.76 -30.22
N TYR A 5 7.02 -28.41 -29.33
CA TYR A 5 6.57 -29.31 -28.28
C TYR A 5 6.11 -28.49 -27.06
N CYS A 6 4.92 -28.76 -26.52
CA CYS A 6 4.39 -28.09 -25.33
C CYS A 6 4.49 -29.05 -24.14
N SER A 7 5.44 -28.80 -23.23
CA SER A 7 5.66 -29.63 -22.04
C SER A 7 5.12 -28.95 -20.77
N ARG A 8 4.29 -29.69 -20.04
CA ARG A 8 3.68 -29.34 -18.75
C ARG A 8 4.75 -29.13 -17.67
N LYS A 9 4.75 -27.97 -17.01
CA LYS A 9 5.45 -27.78 -15.72
C LYS A 9 4.51 -28.11 -14.56
N GLN A 10 4.86 -29.20 -13.87
CA GLN A 10 4.34 -29.63 -12.57
C GLN A 10 4.72 -28.61 -11.49
N VAL A 11 3.74 -28.04 -10.80
CA VAL A 11 3.96 -27.21 -9.60
C VAL A 11 4.15 -28.16 -8.41
N ARG A 12 5.40 -28.28 -7.92
CA ARG A 12 5.72 -28.92 -6.64
C ARG A 12 5.71 -27.85 -5.54
N ASN A 13 4.72 -27.90 -4.67
CA ASN A 13 4.72 -27.15 -3.42
C ASN A 13 5.72 -27.82 -2.45
N ARG A 14 6.89 -27.18 -2.25
CA ARG A 14 7.83 -27.51 -1.18
C ARG A 14 7.63 -26.49 -0.06
N CYS A 15 7.06 -26.93 1.05
CA CYS A 15 7.16 -26.22 2.32
C CYS A 15 8.56 -26.48 2.90
N GLU A 16 9.47 -25.54 2.75
CA GLU A 16 10.73 -25.54 3.51
C GLU A 16 10.47 -24.90 4.88
N VAL A 17 10.45 -25.74 5.92
CA VAL A 17 10.50 -25.30 7.31
C VAL A 17 11.96 -24.97 7.63
N LYS A 18 12.33 -23.69 7.53
CA LYS A 18 13.58 -23.19 8.13
C LYS A 18 13.44 -23.22 9.65
N ARG A 19 14.06 -24.21 10.29
CA ARG A 19 14.34 -24.22 11.73
C ARG A 19 15.54 -23.31 11.97
N GLU A 20 15.33 -22.09 12.43
CA GLU A 20 16.37 -21.32 13.10
C GLU A 20 16.41 -21.76 14.58
N LEU A 21 17.47 -22.47 14.94
CA LEU A 21 17.82 -22.78 16.33
C LEU A 21 18.39 -21.52 16.97
N CYS A 22 17.65 -20.92 17.90
CA CYS A 22 18.21 -19.98 18.87
C CYS A 22 18.95 -20.79 19.95
N SER A 23 20.27 -20.91 19.81
CA SER A 23 21.17 -21.28 20.91
C SER A 23 21.69 -20.01 21.57
N VAL A 24 21.22 -19.72 22.78
CA VAL A 24 21.83 -18.73 23.67
C VAL A 24 23.03 -19.40 24.35
N SER A 25 24.23 -18.97 24.00
CA SER A 25 25.45 -19.31 24.74
C SER A 25 25.93 -18.05 25.44
N LEU A 26 25.89 -18.05 26.77
CA LEU A 26 26.57 -17.07 27.62
C LEU A 26 28.08 -17.32 27.53
N ALA A 27 28.83 -16.36 27.01
CA ALA A 27 30.24 -16.21 27.33
C ALA A 27 30.55 -14.71 27.47
N ALA A 28 30.97 -14.35 28.68
CA ALA A 28 31.48 -13.04 29.02
C ALA A 28 32.85 -12.81 28.37
N HIS A 29 33.07 -11.66 27.75
CA HIS A 29 34.27 -10.82 27.94
C HIS A 29 34.07 -9.49 27.20
N GLY A 30 34.46 -8.40 27.89
CA GLY A 30 34.04 -7.05 27.58
C GLY A 30 34.76 -6.35 26.43
N LEU A 31 34.13 -5.28 25.95
CA LEU A 31 34.64 -3.92 25.65
C LEU A 31 33.45 -3.08 25.12
N PRO A 32 33.48 -1.74 25.20
CA PRO A 32 32.27 -0.91 25.26
C PRO A 32 31.76 -0.48 23.87
N PRO A 33 30.43 -0.30 23.68
CA PRO A 33 29.92 0.33 22.47
C PRO A 33 29.67 1.83 22.66
N ARG A 34 30.22 2.61 21.73
CA ARG A 34 29.80 3.99 21.43
C ARG A 34 28.35 3.99 20.95
N ALA A 35 27.56 4.91 21.50
CA ALA A 35 26.18 5.17 21.11
C ALA A 35 26.06 5.82 19.72
N PRO A 36 24.97 5.52 19.01
CA PRO A 36 24.29 6.54 18.22
C PRO A 36 22.85 6.76 18.72
N ARG A 37 22.53 8.03 19.00
CA ARG A 37 21.17 8.52 19.28
C ARG A 37 20.36 8.48 17.98
N PHE A 38 19.29 7.70 17.94
CA PHE A 38 18.20 7.87 16.99
C PHE A 38 16.93 8.28 17.74
N SER A 39 16.56 9.55 17.59
CA SER A 39 15.32 10.13 18.09
C SER A 39 14.17 9.74 17.15
N ARG A 40 13.27 8.87 17.62
CA ARG A 40 11.98 8.57 16.96
C ARG A 40 10.96 9.64 17.34
N ALA A 41 10.61 10.51 16.41
CA ALA A 41 9.39 11.31 16.46
C ALA A 41 8.27 10.54 15.74
N HIS A 42 7.35 9.95 16.50
CA HIS A 42 6.08 9.44 15.96
C HIS A 42 5.20 10.64 15.59
N ARG A 43 4.95 10.85 14.30
CA ARG A 43 3.80 11.67 13.84
C ARG A 43 2.72 10.73 13.34
N HIS A 44 1.57 10.80 13.98
CA HIS A 44 0.33 10.17 13.55
C HIS A 44 -0.13 10.77 12.22
N CYS A 45 -0.23 9.94 11.17
CA CYS A 45 -1.00 10.28 9.98
C CYS A 45 -2.44 9.80 10.18
N CYS A 46 -3.36 10.76 10.40
CA CYS A 46 -4.79 10.52 10.27
C CYS A 46 -5.17 10.54 8.78
N CYS A 47 -5.52 9.39 8.21
CA CYS A 47 -6.25 9.33 6.95
C CYS A 47 -7.69 9.79 7.19
N ARG A 48 -8.01 11.01 6.75
CA ARG A 48 -9.36 11.55 6.72
C ARG A 48 -10.00 11.11 5.38
N ILE A 49 -10.94 10.18 5.45
CA ILE A 49 -11.78 9.79 4.31
C ILE A 49 -12.76 10.96 4.06
N ALA A 50 -12.62 11.64 2.93
CA ALA A 50 -13.55 12.65 2.48
C ALA A 50 -14.78 11.96 1.85
N ALA A 51 -15.96 12.24 2.38
CA ALA A 51 -17.23 11.84 1.80
C ALA A 51 -17.62 12.79 0.62
N PRO A 52 -18.38 12.31 -0.37
CA PRO A 52 -18.74 13.09 -1.55
C PRO A 52 -19.84 14.12 -1.24
N HIS A 53 -19.67 15.33 -1.78
CA HIS A 53 -20.63 16.42 -1.69
C HIS A 53 -21.92 16.09 -2.44
N GLY A 54 -23.04 16.29 -1.75
CA GLY A 54 -24.39 16.00 -2.21
C GLY A 54 -25.04 17.11 -3.04
N CYS A 55 -26.11 16.70 -3.71
CA CYS A 55 -27.09 17.50 -4.43
C CYS A 55 -27.84 18.47 -3.50
N ALA A 56 -28.13 19.65 -4.03
CA ALA A 56 -28.97 20.67 -3.38
C ALA A 56 -30.47 20.32 -3.46
N PRO A 57 -31.26 20.52 -2.39
CA PRO A 57 -32.71 20.54 -2.45
C PRO A 57 -33.26 21.99 -2.47
N PRO A 58 -34.53 22.19 -2.92
CA PRO A 58 -35.13 23.51 -3.01
C PRO A 58 -35.68 23.98 -1.67
N THR A 59 -35.64 25.31 -1.51
CA THR A 59 -36.21 26.09 -0.42
C THR A 59 -37.74 25.98 -0.38
N SER A 60 -38.31 25.65 0.77
CA SER A 60 -39.73 25.83 1.07
C SER A 60 -39.93 26.29 2.53
N THR A 61 -40.95 27.12 2.68
CA THR A 61 -41.24 28.11 3.71
C THR A 61 -41.90 27.57 4.98
N HIS A 62 -41.73 28.36 6.04
CA HIS A 62 -42.30 28.32 7.40
C HIS A 62 -43.73 27.78 7.57
N HIS A 63 -43.91 26.98 8.64
CA HIS A 63 -45.02 27.08 9.59
C HIS A 63 -44.64 26.48 10.96
N PRO A 64 -44.90 27.15 12.10
CA PRO A 64 -44.76 26.55 13.43
C PRO A 64 -46.13 26.17 14.00
N THR A 65 -46.32 24.91 14.40
CA THR A 65 -47.39 24.54 15.33
C THR A 65 -46.91 23.52 16.34
N ALA A 66 -47.09 23.93 17.59
CA ALA A 66 -47.08 23.23 18.86
C ALA A 66 -47.25 21.70 18.84
N ALA A 67 -46.42 21.01 19.64
CA ALA A 67 -46.86 19.93 20.54
C ALA A 67 -45.72 19.54 21.50
N MET A 68 -45.64 20.25 22.63
CA MET A 68 -45.06 19.71 23.87
C MET A 68 -46.10 18.79 24.50
N TYR A 69 -45.85 17.47 24.58
CA TYR A 69 -46.10 16.60 25.75
C TYR A 69 -45.95 15.12 25.35
N MET A 70 -45.45 14.29 26.28
CA MET A 70 -45.18 12.83 26.19
C MET A 70 -43.89 12.47 25.43
N ARG A 71 -42.93 11.67 25.94
CA ARG A 71 -42.89 10.67 27.02
C ARG A 71 -41.45 10.57 27.56
N ARG A 72 -41.27 10.76 28.87
CA ARG A 72 -40.01 10.51 29.62
C ARG A 72 -39.73 9.02 29.90
N ARG A 73 -40.19 8.08 29.06
CA ARG A 73 -40.06 6.62 29.31
C ARG A 73 -39.11 5.87 28.38
N ASP A 74 -38.53 6.52 27.37
CA ASP A 74 -37.75 5.83 26.32
C ASP A 74 -36.22 5.84 26.54
N ALA A 75 -35.72 6.58 27.53
CA ALA A 75 -34.28 6.64 27.84
C ALA A 75 -33.74 5.35 28.50
N ALA A 76 -34.57 4.67 29.29
CA ALA A 76 -34.15 3.44 29.96
C ALA A 76 -34.07 2.24 29.00
N CYS A 77 -34.99 2.17 28.02
CA CYS A 77 -35.05 1.06 27.07
C CYS A 77 -33.93 1.13 26.01
N THR A 78 -33.53 2.33 25.61
CA THR A 78 -32.43 2.55 24.66
C THR A 78 -31.05 2.26 25.27
N LEU A 79 -30.88 2.50 26.58
CA LEU A 79 -29.64 2.18 27.30
C LEU A 79 -29.42 0.67 27.41
N LEU A 80 -30.46 -0.10 27.77
CA LEU A 80 -30.40 -1.56 27.86
C LEU A 80 -30.15 -2.21 26.50
N ALA A 81 -30.76 -1.72 25.42
CA ALA A 81 -30.51 -2.21 24.06
C ALA A 81 -29.06 -1.95 23.61
N ARG A 82 -28.47 -0.80 23.96
CA ARG A 82 -27.06 -0.48 23.66
C ARG A 82 -26.08 -1.33 24.47
N CYS A 83 -26.36 -1.59 25.76
CA CYS A 83 -25.54 -2.49 26.57
C CYS A 83 -25.59 -3.94 26.08
N ALA A 84 -26.76 -4.43 25.66
CA ALA A 84 -26.90 -5.76 25.07
C ALA A 84 -26.13 -5.89 23.74
N LEU A 85 -26.15 -4.85 22.89
CA LEU A 85 -25.38 -4.84 21.64
C LEU A 85 -23.86 -4.84 21.89
N LEU A 86 -23.38 -4.09 22.90
CA LEU A 86 -21.98 -4.09 23.33
C LEU A 86 -21.54 -5.44 23.91
N ALA A 87 -22.41 -6.13 24.64
CA ALA A 87 -22.13 -7.47 25.17
C ALA A 87 -22.06 -8.53 24.06
N LEU A 88 -22.87 -8.43 23.00
CA LEU A 88 -22.77 -9.32 21.83
C LEU A 88 -21.52 -9.07 20.97
N CYS A 89 -20.89 -7.88 21.06
CA CYS A 89 -19.65 -7.57 20.36
C CYS A 89 -18.38 -7.97 21.11
N ALA A 90 -18.49 -8.42 22.37
CA ALA A 90 -17.39 -9.03 23.09
C ALA A 90 -17.10 -10.40 22.45
N ARG A 91 -16.26 -10.40 21.40
CA ARG A 91 -15.73 -11.62 20.81
C ARG A 91 -14.94 -12.33 21.90
N ASN A 92 -15.45 -13.45 22.39
CA ASN A 92 -14.65 -14.41 23.13
C ASN A 92 -13.52 -14.86 22.19
N VAL A 93 -12.32 -14.32 22.39
CA VAL A 93 -11.11 -14.84 21.76
C VAL A 93 -10.82 -16.13 22.51
N ALA A 94 -11.30 -17.24 21.97
CA ALA A 94 -10.94 -18.56 22.45
C ALA A 94 -9.82 -19.07 21.52
N SER A 95 -8.61 -19.14 22.07
CA SER A 95 -7.67 -20.16 21.66
C SER A 95 -8.21 -21.50 22.19
N SER A 96 -8.08 -22.54 21.38
CA SER A 96 -8.62 -23.85 21.70
C SER A 96 -7.50 -24.88 21.74
N VAL A 97 -7.51 -25.70 22.79
CA VAL A 97 -6.73 -26.94 22.83
C VAL A 97 -7.36 -27.91 21.85
N LEU A 98 -6.61 -28.28 20.82
CA LEU A 98 -7.05 -29.21 19.77
C LEU A 98 -6.79 -30.65 20.18
N ALA A 99 -5.66 -30.92 20.83
CA ALA A 99 -5.29 -32.25 21.31
C ALA A 99 -4.26 -32.15 22.44
N ALA A 100 -4.36 -33.07 23.41
CA ALA A 100 -3.40 -33.27 24.48
C ALA A 100 -3.12 -34.77 24.63
N SER A 101 -1.86 -35.19 24.55
CA SER A 101 -1.49 -36.60 24.68
C SER A 101 -0.10 -36.80 25.27
N GLN A 102 0.16 -38.00 25.77
CA GLN A 102 1.50 -38.43 26.17
C GLN A 102 2.09 -39.31 25.06
N LEU A 103 3.30 -39.00 24.62
CA LEU A 103 3.99 -39.72 23.54
C LEU A 103 5.42 -40.05 23.96
N GLU A 104 5.82 -41.30 23.74
CA GLU A 104 7.21 -41.71 23.91
C GLU A 104 8.01 -41.33 22.67
N ASN A 105 8.99 -40.44 22.86
CA ASN A 105 9.87 -39.98 21.80
C ASN A 105 11.23 -40.68 21.95
N CYS A 106 11.55 -41.56 20.99
CA CYS A 106 12.83 -42.26 20.89
C CYS A 106 13.71 -41.59 19.84
N ILE A 107 14.89 -41.12 20.26
CA ILE A 107 15.89 -40.54 19.37
C ILE A 107 17.02 -41.56 19.21
N SER A 108 17.22 -42.04 17.98
CA SER A 108 18.37 -42.85 17.61
C SER A 108 19.49 -41.95 17.11
N THR A 109 20.61 -41.93 17.84
CA THR A 109 21.82 -41.26 17.39
C THR A 109 22.52 -42.12 16.34
N SER A 110 22.59 -41.65 15.09
CA SER A 110 23.25 -42.36 14.01
C SER A 110 24.78 -42.32 14.17
N GLY A 111 25.38 -43.48 14.47
CA GLY A 111 26.82 -43.73 14.57
C GLY A 111 27.09 -45.22 14.82
N THR A 112 28.32 -45.70 14.59
CA THR A 112 28.73 -47.09 14.87
C THR A 112 28.63 -47.37 16.37
N GLY A 113 27.58 -48.08 16.80
CA GLY A 113 27.22 -48.28 18.21
C GLY A 113 26.02 -47.46 18.71
N GLY A 114 25.20 -46.89 17.81
CA GLY A 114 24.11 -45.98 18.14
C GLY A 114 23.16 -46.49 19.24
N SER A 115 23.16 -45.79 20.39
CA SER A 115 22.14 -45.98 21.43
C SER A 115 20.85 -45.27 21.03
N THR A 116 19.70 -45.90 21.31
CA THR A 116 18.38 -45.27 21.20
C THR A 116 17.96 -44.82 22.59
N THR A 117 17.71 -43.51 22.75
CA THR A 117 17.23 -42.94 24.01
C THR A 117 15.76 -42.58 23.87
N CYS A 118 14.90 -43.27 24.61
CA CYS A 118 13.46 -43.00 24.67
C CYS A 118 13.12 -42.14 25.89
N ARG A 119 12.26 -41.14 25.70
CA ARG A 119 11.71 -40.31 26.78
C ARG A 119 10.24 -40.04 26.53
N SER A 120 9.41 -40.24 27.55
CA SER A 120 8.01 -39.84 27.52
C SER A 120 7.88 -38.32 27.56
N ARG A 121 7.00 -37.77 26.72
CA ARG A 121 6.74 -36.34 26.56
C ARG A 121 5.24 -36.08 26.55
N PHE A 122 4.82 -34.94 27.09
CA PHE A 122 3.48 -34.43 26.88
C PHE A 122 3.46 -33.57 25.61
N VAL A 123 2.53 -33.83 24.72
CA VAL A 123 2.37 -33.14 23.44
C VAL A 123 1.02 -32.43 23.44
N LEU A 124 1.05 -31.12 23.31
CA LEU A 124 -0.12 -30.26 23.22
C LEU A 124 -0.19 -29.63 21.83
N THR A 125 -1.36 -29.72 21.20
CA THR A 125 -1.66 -29.01 19.95
C THR A 125 -2.74 -27.99 20.24
N LEU A 126 -2.47 -26.73 19.90
CA LEU A 126 -3.32 -25.58 20.23
C LEU A 126 -3.44 -24.63 19.03
N SER A 127 -4.54 -23.88 18.97
CA SER A 127 -4.74 -22.84 17.96
C SER A 127 -4.47 -21.46 18.55
N VAL A 128 -3.51 -20.71 17.99
CA VAL A 128 -3.23 -19.32 18.41
C VAL A 128 -3.87 -18.32 17.43
N GLN A 129 -4.79 -17.51 17.94
CA GLN A 129 -5.56 -16.56 17.13
C GLN A 129 -4.72 -15.34 16.73
N ASN A 130 -5.09 -14.72 15.61
CA ASN A 130 -4.43 -13.51 15.13
C ASN A 130 -4.62 -12.35 16.14
N GLY A 131 -3.53 -11.73 16.59
CA GLY A 131 -3.60 -10.64 17.58
C GLY A 131 -3.94 -11.10 19.00
N GLN A 132 -3.73 -12.38 19.34
CA GLN A 132 -3.93 -12.88 20.70
C GLN A 132 -2.83 -12.33 21.63
N ASP A 133 -3.24 -11.68 22.72
CA ASP A 133 -2.37 -10.97 23.65
C ASP A 133 -2.34 -11.62 25.03
N SER A 134 -1.58 -12.72 25.15
CA SER A 134 -1.33 -13.46 26.40
C SER A 134 -2.57 -13.77 27.24
N THR A 135 -3.73 -13.92 26.61
CA THR A 135 -5.01 -14.13 27.29
C THR A 135 -5.18 -15.55 27.83
N GLU A 136 -4.24 -16.44 27.51
CA GLU A 136 -4.31 -17.86 27.84
C GLU A 136 -2.94 -18.36 28.26
N SER A 137 -2.94 -19.16 29.33
CA SER A 137 -1.78 -19.86 29.85
C SER A 137 -2.08 -21.35 29.99
N MET A 138 -1.03 -22.16 29.87
CA MET A 138 -1.07 -23.58 30.17
C MET A 138 -0.08 -23.87 31.28
N THR A 139 -0.49 -24.70 32.22
CA THR A 139 0.35 -25.12 33.34
C THR A 139 0.68 -26.59 33.20
N ALA A 140 1.97 -26.91 33.16
CA ALA A 140 2.47 -28.27 33.20
C ALA A 140 3.06 -28.57 34.57
N TYR A 141 2.62 -29.68 35.16
CA TYR A 141 3.11 -30.15 36.46
C TYR A 141 4.12 -31.27 36.27
N ARG A 142 5.22 -31.22 37.01
CA ARG A 142 6.22 -32.29 37.07
C ARG A 142 6.43 -32.70 38.52
N MET A 143 6.11 -33.96 38.81
CA MET A 143 6.46 -34.58 40.08
C MET A 143 7.94 -34.99 40.04
N GLN A 144 8.72 -34.58 41.04
CA GLN A 144 10.11 -34.97 41.23
C GLN A 144 10.29 -35.48 42.66
N GLN A 145 11.20 -36.44 42.86
CA GLN A 145 11.58 -36.88 44.19
C GLN A 145 12.83 -36.14 44.63
N ALA A 146 12.79 -35.52 45.81
CA ALA A 146 13.95 -34.96 46.47
C ALA A 146 14.28 -35.78 47.73
N ARG A 147 15.57 -35.87 48.05
CA ARG A 147 16.04 -36.42 49.32
C ARG A 147 16.60 -35.33 50.20
N ASP A 148 16.25 -35.34 51.48
CA ASP A 148 16.92 -34.50 52.48
C ASP A 148 18.28 -35.09 52.90
N ALA A 149 18.98 -34.38 53.80
CA ALA A 149 20.28 -34.81 54.31
C ALA A 149 20.17 -36.09 55.17
N GLU A 150 19.00 -36.33 55.75
CA GLU A 150 18.63 -37.47 56.57
C GLU A 150 18.20 -38.70 55.74
N GLY A 151 18.06 -38.53 54.41
CA GLY A 151 17.72 -39.57 53.45
C GLY A 151 16.22 -39.81 53.24
N ASN A 152 15.35 -39.02 53.85
CA ASN A 152 13.90 -39.07 53.62
C ASN A 152 13.58 -38.58 52.21
N VAL A 153 12.62 -39.24 51.55
CA VAL A 153 12.19 -38.92 50.19
C VAL A 153 10.90 -38.11 50.25
N TYR A 154 10.90 -36.94 49.60
CA TYR A 154 9.72 -36.10 49.45
C TYR A 154 9.36 -35.98 47.97
N ASP A 155 8.07 -36.01 47.70
CA ASP A 155 7.52 -35.68 46.40
C ASP A 155 7.38 -34.15 46.27
N ILE A 156 8.13 -33.55 45.35
CA ILE A 156 8.08 -32.14 45.01
C ILE A 156 7.26 -31.96 43.73
N LEU A 157 6.26 -31.09 43.79
CA LEU A 157 5.50 -30.62 42.63
C LEU A 157 6.20 -29.39 42.05
N ASP A 158 6.69 -29.49 40.82
CA ASP A 158 7.28 -28.40 40.05
C ASP A 158 6.27 -27.94 38.98
N GLU A 159 6.15 -26.63 38.78
CA GLU A 159 5.13 -26.02 37.93
C GLU A 159 5.77 -25.17 36.82
N VAL A 160 5.36 -25.40 35.58
CA VAL A 160 5.79 -24.61 34.42
C VAL A 160 4.57 -23.99 33.75
N GLU A 161 4.42 -22.67 33.88
CA GLU A 161 3.40 -21.89 33.18
C GLU A 161 3.94 -21.40 31.82
N ILE A 162 3.16 -21.62 30.76
CA ILE A 162 3.50 -21.21 29.40
C ILE A 162 2.35 -20.38 28.84
N THR A 163 2.64 -19.13 28.46
CA THR A 163 1.72 -18.19 27.82
C THR A 163 2.07 -17.99 26.36
N LEU A 164 1.06 -17.94 25.49
CA LEU A 164 1.25 -17.75 24.05
C LEU A 164 0.69 -16.41 23.60
N VAL A 165 1.47 -15.72 22.77
CA VAL A 165 1.13 -14.42 22.17
C VAL A 165 1.34 -14.51 20.66
N LYS A 166 0.44 -13.92 19.88
CA LYS A 166 0.57 -13.82 18.43
C LYS A 166 0.27 -12.41 17.98
N SER A 167 1.26 -11.81 17.32
CA SER A 167 1.12 -10.47 16.73
C SER A 167 0.02 -10.43 15.67
N GLN A 168 -0.41 -9.23 15.32
CA GLN A 168 -1.29 -9.03 14.18
C GLN A 168 -0.60 -9.51 12.89
N ILE A 169 -1.34 -10.26 12.07
CA ILE A 169 -0.91 -10.70 10.75
C ILE A 169 -0.85 -9.48 9.83
N SER A 170 0.32 -9.23 9.24
CA SER A 170 0.53 -8.25 8.18
C SER A 170 0.70 -8.96 6.84
N LEU A 171 0.12 -8.36 5.78
CA LEU A 171 0.34 -8.79 4.40
C LEU A 171 1.39 -7.88 3.77
N HIS A 172 2.51 -8.48 3.37
CA HIS A 172 3.60 -7.77 2.69
C HIS A 172 3.58 -8.12 1.20
N TYR A 173 3.30 -7.12 0.37
CA TYR A 173 3.35 -7.25 -1.08
C TYR A 173 4.73 -6.77 -1.56
N PRO A 174 5.52 -7.62 -2.25
CA PRO A 174 6.77 -7.17 -2.84
C PRO A 174 6.47 -6.18 -3.97
N LEU A 175 7.10 -5.01 -3.92
CA LEU A 175 6.89 -3.95 -4.90
C LEU A 175 8.06 -3.92 -5.89
N LEU A 176 7.74 -4.03 -7.19
CA LEU A 176 8.72 -3.91 -8.27
C LEU A 176 8.57 -2.56 -8.95
N TYR A 177 9.63 -1.74 -8.91
CA TYR A 177 9.64 -0.44 -9.59
C TYR A 177 9.49 -0.59 -11.10
N GLN A 178 8.61 0.20 -11.70
CA GLN A 178 8.38 0.23 -13.14
C GLN A 178 9.05 1.44 -13.78
N ARG A 179 8.50 2.63 -13.52
CA ARG A 179 8.96 3.93 -14.05
C ARG A 179 8.24 5.08 -13.35
N ASN A 180 8.66 6.30 -13.65
CA ASN A 180 8.01 7.51 -13.20
C ASN A 180 6.91 7.97 -14.18
N TYR A 181 5.84 8.53 -13.63
CA TYR A 181 4.73 9.14 -14.35
C TYR A 181 4.56 10.59 -13.90
N ASN A 182 4.26 11.49 -14.83
CA ASN A 182 4.06 12.89 -14.49
C ASN A 182 2.72 13.10 -13.77
N ASN A 183 2.70 13.96 -12.75
CA ASN A 183 1.49 14.28 -11.99
C ASN A 183 0.42 14.96 -12.85
N LYS A 184 0.82 15.92 -13.70
CA LYS A 184 -0.10 16.74 -14.47
C LYS A 184 0.52 17.21 -15.80
N PRO A 185 0.57 16.34 -16.81
CA PRO A 185 0.95 16.77 -18.16
C PRO A 185 -0.03 17.83 -18.63
N THR A 186 0.48 18.99 -19.04
CA THR A 186 -0.32 20.15 -19.43
C THR A 186 0.05 20.58 -20.84
N GLU A 187 -0.97 20.95 -21.62
CA GLU A 187 -0.77 21.54 -22.93
C GLU A 187 -0.57 23.05 -22.80
N LEU A 188 0.53 23.55 -23.37
CA LEU A 188 0.79 24.97 -23.54
C LEU A 188 0.50 25.34 -24.99
N VAL A 189 -0.54 26.16 -25.19
CA VAL A 189 -0.88 26.73 -26.49
C VAL A 189 -0.11 28.04 -26.68
N ARG A 190 0.57 28.18 -27.82
CA ARG A 190 1.30 29.39 -28.20
C ARG A 190 0.85 29.89 -29.55
N THR A 191 0.39 31.12 -29.63
CA THR A 191 0.14 31.81 -30.92
C THR A 191 1.34 32.64 -31.37
N ARG A 192 2.37 32.77 -30.53
CA ARG A 192 3.54 33.62 -30.76
C ARG A 192 4.84 32.88 -30.55
N ASP A 193 5.89 33.29 -31.27
CA ASP A 193 7.25 32.82 -31.07
C ASP A 193 7.90 33.41 -29.80
N THR A 194 9.14 33.02 -29.50
CA THR A 194 9.89 33.52 -28.34
C THR A 194 10.23 35.01 -28.42
N THR A 195 10.09 35.64 -29.58
CA THR A 195 10.31 37.08 -29.81
C THR A 195 9.00 37.88 -29.74
N GLY A 196 7.86 37.22 -29.51
CA GLY A 196 6.53 37.84 -29.43
C GLY A 196 5.83 38.03 -30.77
N ARG A 197 6.41 37.56 -31.88
CA ARG A 197 5.80 37.64 -33.21
C ARG A 197 4.72 36.56 -33.34
N GLY A 198 3.53 36.96 -33.79
CA GLY A 198 2.43 36.04 -34.06
C GLY A 198 2.80 35.04 -35.15
N PHE A 199 2.37 33.79 -35.00
CA PHE A 199 2.54 32.79 -36.04
C PHE A 199 1.59 33.08 -37.19
N ASN A 200 2.13 33.21 -38.39
CA ASN A 200 1.40 33.49 -39.63
C ASN A 200 2.12 32.87 -40.82
N TRP A 201 1.41 32.61 -41.90
CA TRP A 201 1.95 31.85 -43.02
C TRP A 201 3.05 32.60 -43.81
N LEU A 202 3.08 33.93 -43.76
CA LEU A 202 3.92 34.76 -44.64
C LEU A 202 5.29 35.10 -44.03
N THR A 203 5.32 35.51 -42.76
CA THR A 203 6.52 36.10 -42.12
C THR A 203 7.04 35.29 -40.95
N ASN A 204 6.20 34.45 -40.32
CA ASN A 204 6.57 33.67 -39.14
C ASN A 204 5.75 32.37 -39.05
N PRO A 205 6.00 31.38 -39.92
CA PRO A 205 5.19 30.16 -39.94
C PRO A 205 5.41 29.33 -38.67
N CYS A 206 4.35 28.73 -38.15
CA CYS A 206 4.47 27.70 -37.11
C CYS A 206 5.10 26.45 -37.75
N VAL A 207 6.23 26.00 -37.19
CA VAL A 207 6.98 24.83 -37.68
C VAL A 207 6.89 23.69 -36.66
N ASP A 208 6.46 22.52 -37.12
CA ASP A 208 6.42 21.24 -36.40
C ASP A 208 7.19 20.13 -37.12
N ASP A 209 7.98 20.48 -38.14
CA ASP A 209 8.88 19.56 -38.86
C ASP A 209 9.95 18.95 -37.92
N ALA A 210 10.23 17.66 -38.08
CA ALA A 210 11.23 16.93 -37.29
C ALA A 210 12.67 17.48 -37.46
N ASP A 211 12.99 17.97 -38.66
CA ASP A 211 14.34 18.40 -39.04
C ASP A 211 14.66 19.84 -38.62
N LYS A 212 13.64 20.62 -38.26
CA LYS A 212 13.78 22.04 -37.89
C LYS A 212 13.66 22.24 -36.39
N THR A 213 13.99 23.45 -35.93
CA THR A 213 13.66 23.88 -34.58
C THR A 213 12.17 24.18 -34.55
N GLY A 214 11.38 23.27 -33.97
CA GLY A 214 9.93 23.43 -33.91
C GLY A 214 9.51 24.57 -32.97
N ALA A 215 8.30 25.09 -33.16
CA ALA A 215 7.75 26.23 -32.41
C ALA A 215 7.69 25.99 -30.88
N CYS A 216 7.60 24.73 -30.45
CA CYS A 216 7.64 24.34 -29.04
C CYS A 216 9.07 24.06 -28.51
N GLY A 217 10.08 24.05 -29.37
CA GLY A 217 11.40 23.51 -29.07
C GLY A 217 11.42 22.00 -28.91
N TRP A 218 12.61 21.39 -28.86
CA TRP A 218 12.80 19.96 -28.64
C TRP A 218 13.08 19.66 -27.18
N MET A 219 12.47 18.58 -26.65
CA MET A 219 12.98 17.98 -25.42
C MET A 219 14.16 17.09 -25.78
N LEU A 220 15.25 17.23 -25.03
CA LEU A 220 16.44 16.41 -25.21
C LEU A 220 16.49 15.35 -24.12
N ASP A 221 16.95 14.16 -24.48
CA ASP A 221 17.26 13.12 -23.50
C ASP A 221 18.60 13.40 -22.80
N SER A 222 19.00 12.50 -21.89
CA SER A 222 20.27 12.62 -21.17
C SER A 222 21.51 12.54 -22.07
N ALA A 223 21.39 12.02 -23.28
CA ALA A 223 22.45 11.97 -24.28
C ALA A 223 22.44 13.19 -25.22
N GLY A 224 21.55 14.16 -24.98
CA GLY A 224 21.37 15.34 -25.81
C GLY A 224 20.63 15.06 -27.13
N GLN A 225 20.03 13.88 -27.30
CA GLN A 225 19.28 13.53 -28.51
C GLN A 225 17.84 14.03 -28.42
N LYS A 226 17.27 14.42 -29.58
CA LYS A 226 15.89 14.86 -29.67
C LYS A 226 14.94 13.71 -29.32
N ILE A 227 14.04 13.93 -28.36
CA ILE A 227 12.96 12.98 -28.07
C ILE A 227 11.91 13.10 -29.20
N PRO A 228 11.57 12.00 -29.90
CA PRO A 228 10.59 12.03 -30.97
C PRO A 228 9.26 12.65 -30.52
N SER A 229 8.67 13.47 -31.39
CA SER A 229 7.38 14.15 -31.17
C SER A 229 7.31 15.09 -29.96
N SER A 230 8.44 15.41 -29.33
CA SER A 230 8.47 16.37 -28.22
C SER A 230 8.34 17.83 -28.65
N ASN A 231 8.46 18.10 -29.95
CA ASN A 231 8.29 19.42 -30.57
C ASN A 231 6.83 19.85 -30.74
N GLY A 232 5.87 19.05 -30.28
CA GLY A 232 4.45 19.36 -30.38
C GLY A 232 3.95 19.30 -31.82
N PHE A 233 2.90 20.06 -32.11
CA PHE A 233 2.34 20.18 -33.47
C PHE A 233 1.76 21.57 -33.69
N CYS A 234 1.59 21.95 -34.95
CA CYS A 234 1.00 23.21 -35.35
C CYS A 234 -0.44 23.04 -35.82
N CYS A 235 -1.33 23.94 -35.41
CA CYS A 235 -2.64 24.14 -36.02
C CYS A 235 -2.60 25.41 -36.86
N ARG A 236 -3.31 25.38 -37.99
CA ARG A 236 -3.39 26.50 -38.94
C ARG A 236 -4.84 26.68 -39.35
N CYS A 237 -5.26 27.91 -39.61
CA CYS A 237 -6.51 28.17 -40.28
C CYS A 237 -6.48 27.54 -41.69
N ASP A 238 -7.57 26.91 -42.10
CA ASP A 238 -7.72 26.46 -43.47
C ASP A 238 -8.06 27.64 -44.39
N PHE A 239 -7.81 27.49 -45.70
CA PHE A 239 -8.11 28.54 -46.67
C PHE A 239 -9.59 28.98 -46.63
N SER A 240 -10.51 28.03 -46.35
CA SER A 240 -11.93 28.32 -46.16
C SER A 240 -12.22 29.24 -44.98
N ASP A 241 -11.42 29.16 -43.92
CA ASP A 241 -11.61 29.98 -42.71
C ASP A 241 -11.27 31.44 -43.02
N PHE A 242 -10.21 31.66 -43.80
CA PHE A 242 -9.83 32.99 -44.29
C PHE A 242 -10.89 33.63 -45.20
N VAL A 243 -11.51 32.84 -46.08
CA VAL A 243 -12.53 33.34 -47.02
C VAL A 243 -13.86 33.61 -46.33
N SER A 244 -14.22 32.78 -45.34
CA SER A 244 -15.48 32.95 -44.60
C SER A 244 -15.44 34.09 -43.58
N GLY A 245 -14.25 34.64 -43.30
CA GLY A 245 -14.03 35.69 -42.30
C GLY A 245 -14.37 35.27 -40.88
N ASN A 246 -14.61 33.97 -40.65
CA ASN A 246 -14.97 33.42 -39.37
C ASN A 246 -13.94 32.35 -39.00
N ALA A 247 -13.25 32.57 -37.88
CA ALA A 247 -12.50 31.48 -37.28
C ALA A 247 -13.47 30.35 -36.93
N PRO A 248 -13.12 29.07 -37.17
CA PRO A 248 -13.99 27.96 -36.81
C PRO A 248 -14.25 28.03 -35.30
N ALA A 249 -15.54 28.06 -34.94
CA ALA A 249 -15.96 28.08 -33.54
C ALA A 249 -15.31 26.88 -32.82
N GLY A 250 -14.42 27.16 -31.88
CA GLY A 250 -13.70 26.12 -31.13
C GLY A 250 -12.37 25.68 -31.74
N SER A 251 -11.68 26.50 -32.53
CA SER A 251 -10.27 26.23 -32.85
C SER A 251 -9.46 26.02 -31.56
N ARG A 252 -8.61 24.98 -31.54
CA ARG A 252 -7.87 24.56 -30.33
C ARG A 252 -7.02 25.69 -29.73
N GLY A 253 -6.61 26.65 -30.55
CA GLY A 253 -5.83 27.82 -30.17
C GLY A 253 -6.58 29.16 -30.16
N ASN A 254 -7.90 29.17 -30.37
CA ASN A 254 -8.68 30.40 -30.55
C ASN A 254 -8.05 31.35 -31.59
N LEU A 255 -7.76 30.80 -32.76
CA LEU A 255 -7.08 31.47 -33.86
C LEU A 255 -7.93 32.58 -34.48
N HIS A 256 -7.28 33.61 -35.00
CA HIS A 256 -7.90 34.66 -35.81
C HIS A 256 -7.57 34.42 -37.29
N CYS A 257 -8.60 34.07 -38.06
CA CYS A 257 -8.46 33.68 -39.47
C CYS A 257 -8.96 34.79 -40.41
N GLU A 258 -8.61 36.05 -40.18
CA GLU A 258 -9.03 37.15 -41.06
C GLU A 258 -8.05 37.32 -42.23
N LEU A 259 -8.58 37.61 -43.43
CA LEU A 259 -7.77 37.73 -44.65
C LEU A 259 -6.75 38.89 -44.59
N PHE A 260 -7.10 39.98 -43.89
CA PHE A 260 -6.28 41.19 -43.78
C PHE A 260 -5.63 41.38 -42.39
N ASP A 261 -6.05 40.59 -41.40
CA ASP A 261 -5.45 40.54 -40.06
C ASP A 261 -5.06 39.09 -39.72
N SER A 262 -3.90 38.67 -40.23
CA SER A 262 -3.37 37.31 -40.08
C SER A 262 -2.52 37.13 -38.80
N VAL A 263 -2.65 38.05 -37.85
CA VAL A 263 -1.97 37.92 -36.56
C VAL A 263 -2.62 36.76 -35.81
N ASP A 264 -1.79 35.79 -35.37
CA ASP A 264 -2.25 34.61 -34.64
C ASP A 264 -3.15 33.67 -35.47
N SER A 265 -2.88 33.55 -36.78
CA SER A 265 -3.58 32.63 -37.71
C SER A 265 -3.08 31.18 -37.63
N GLN A 266 -2.10 30.90 -36.76
CA GLN A 266 -1.55 29.59 -36.46
C GLN A 266 -1.22 29.48 -34.97
N SER A 267 -1.23 28.26 -34.43
CA SER A 267 -0.85 27.99 -33.04
C SER A 267 0.04 26.76 -32.93
N ALA A 268 0.99 26.80 -31.99
CA ALA A 268 1.79 25.66 -31.56
C ALA A 268 1.20 25.06 -30.28
N HIS A 269 1.11 23.74 -30.23
CA HIS A 269 0.53 22.99 -29.12
C HIS A 269 1.61 22.12 -28.46
N CYS A 270 2.09 22.58 -27.30
CA CYS A 270 3.29 22.05 -26.68
C CYS A 270 2.96 21.25 -25.42
N LEU A 271 3.35 19.98 -25.34
CA LEU A 271 3.23 19.21 -24.10
C LEU A 271 4.30 19.69 -23.09
N ARG A 272 3.87 19.95 -21.86
CA ARG A 272 4.74 20.30 -20.72
C ARG A 272 4.44 19.40 -19.54
N MET A 273 5.50 18.97 -18.87
CA MET A 273 5.43 18.10 -17.71
C MET A 273 5.48 18.94 -16.44
N ASP A 274 4.62 18.62 -15.47
CA ASP A 274 4.65 19.23 -14.15
C ASP A 274 5.98 18.88 -13.43
N PRO A 275 6.51 19.75 -12.54
CA PRO A 275 7.70 19.41 -11.76
C PRO A 275 7.53 18.16 -10.88
N LEU A 276 6.29 17.81 -10.50
CA LEU A 276 6.00 16.62 -9.71
C LEU A 276 5.83 15.37 -10.59
N ALA A 277 6.53 14.30 -10.22
CA ALA A 277 6.39 12.97 -10.79
C ALA A 277 6.23 11.92 -9.69
N TYR A 278 5.53 10.82 -10.02
CA TYR A 278 5.31 9.69 -9.11
C TYR A 278 5.99 8.44 -9.64
N SER A 279 6.58 7.66 -8.73
CA SER A 279 7.13 6.34 -9.03
C SER A 279 6.03 5.29 -8.95
N ALA A 280 5.88 4.49 -10.01
CA ALA A 280 4.94 3.38 -10.04
C ALA A 280 5.63 2.06 -9.66
N PHE A 281 4.89 1.24 -8.92
CA PHE A 281 5.31 -0.10 -8.50
C PHE A 281 4.21 -1.12 -8.85
N THR A 282 4.61 -2.32 -9.27
CA THR A 282 3.73 -3.48 -9.50
C THR A 282 3.98 -4.58 -8.50
#